data_AF-J9FXH2-F1
#
_entry.id   AF-J9FXH2-F1
#
_cell.length_a   1.000
_cell.length_b   1.000
_cell.length_c   1.000
_cell.angle_alpha   90.00
_cell.angle_beta   90.00
_cell.angle_gamma   90.00
#
_symmetry.space_group_name_H-M   'P 1'
#
loop_
_entity.id
_entity.type
_entity.pdbx_description
1 polymer ?
#
loop_
_entity_poly.entity_id
_entity_poly.type
_entity_poly.pdbx_seq_one_letter_code
_entity_poly.pdbx_strand_id
1 'polypeptide(L)'
;EAENSWNSQLGKIDITEGLPEEDYTAGTASDDVVKFYTALYHTMIAPTVYSDVDGSYYGPDKKVHKADNWINYSTFSLWDTFRAEHPLLTYTETSRVNDMIKSFLAFHRQNGRLPVWNMWGSETDMMIGYHAVPVIADAYLKGIGDFDAEEALKACMETANLDWYRG
;
A
#
# COMPACT_ATOMS: atom_id res chain seq x y z
N GLU A 1 -16.33 13.93 11.02
CA GLU A 1 -15.07 13.16 11.19
C GLU A 1 -14.55 12.64 9.85
N ALA A 2 -15.29 11.79 9.14
CA ALA A 2 -14.86 11.25 7.84
C ALA A 2 -14.54 12.31 6.78
N GLU A 3 -15.36 13.35 6.64
CA GLU A 3 -15.13 14.47 5.71
C GLU A 3 -13.80 15.19 5.99
N ASN A 4 -13.51 15.49 7.25
CA ASN A 4 -12.25 16.13 7.65
C ASN A 4 -11.04 15.24 7.37
N SER A 5 -11.18 13.92 7.56
CA SER A 5 -10.13 12.96 7.20
C SER A 5 -9.87 12.99 5.70
N TRP A 6 -10.93 12.96 4.87
CA TRP A 6 -10.79 13.07 3.42
C TRP A 6 -10.19 14.39 2.97
N ASN A 7 -10.60 15.51 3.55
CA ASN A 7 -10.01 16.82 3.24
C ASN A 7 -8.51 16.84 3.56
N SER A 8 -8.09 16.22 4.67
CA SER A 8 -6.68 16.10 5.01
C SER A 8 -5.89 15.19 4.05
N GLN A 9 -6.50 14.12 3.53
CA GLN A 9 -5.85 13.21 2.57
C GLN A 9 -5.75 13.82 1.18
N LEU A 10 -6.85 14.35 0.67
CA LEU A 10 -6.92 14.95 -0.67
C LEU A 10 -6.09 16.23 -0.73
N GLY A 11 -6.03 17.01 0.35
CA GLY A 11 -5.22 18.23 0.45
C GLY A 11 -3.70 18.01 0.46
N LYS A 12 -3.20 16.76 0.37
CA LYS A 12 -1.77 16.47 0.22
C LYS A 12 -1.22 16.89 -1.15
N ILE A 13 -2.09 17.00 -2.16
CA ILE A 13 -1.76 17.55 -3.46
C ILE A 13 -2.73 18.69 -3.74
N ASP A 14 -2.19 19.90 -3.78
CA ASP A 14 -2.99 21.10 -4.04
C ASP A 14 -2.94 21.47 -5.53
N ILE A 15 -4.11 21.76 -6.10
CA ILE A 15 -4.25 22.25 -7.48
C ILE A 15 -4.71 23.70 -7.39
N THR A 16 -3.86 24.63 -7.83
CA THR A 16 -4.14 26.07 -7.75
C THR A 16 -4.89 26.63 -8.96
N GLU A 17 -4.93 25.90 -10.08
CA GLU A 17 -5.60 26.33 -11.33
C GLU A 17 -6.95 25.63 -11.52
N GLY A 18 -7.96 26.36 -12.00
CA GLY A 18 -9.29 25.80 -12.27
C GLY A 18 -10.18 25.66 -11.02
N LEU A 19 -9.76 26.21 -9.88
CA LEU A 19 -10.58 26.43 -8.70
C LEU A 19 -11.35 27.76 -8.79
N PRO A 20 -12.55 27.86 -8.22
CA PRO A 20 -13.28 29.12 -8.09
C PRO A 20 -12.57 30.09 -7.12
N GLU A 21 -12.51 31.39 -7.46
CA GLU A 21 -11.78 32.39 -6.66
C GLU A 21 -12.42 32.67 -5.27
N GLU A 22 -13.73 32.51 -5.12
CA GLU A 22 -14.45 32.96 -3.91
C GLU A 22 -15.46 31.96 -3.32
N ASP A 23 -15.90 30.92 -4.04
CA ASP A 23 -17.00 30.07 -3.57
C ASP A 23 -16.85 28.59 -3.96
N TYR A 24 -16.49 27.76 -2.97
CA TYR A 24 -16.48 26.29 -3.07
C TYR A 24 -17.89 25.74 -2.89
N THR A 25 -18.78 26.02 -3.85
CA THR A 25 -20.06 25.30 -3.95
C THR A 25 -19.88 24.11 -4.89
N ALA A 26 -20.51 22.97 -4.55
CA ALA A 26 -20.45 21.78 -5.39
C ALA A 26 -20.92 22.12 -6.83
N GLY A 27 -20.02 22.00 -7.81
CA GLY A 27 -20.29 22.32 -9.21
C GLY A 27 -19.58 23.57 -9.77
N THR A 28 -18.81 24.31 -8.98
CA THR A 28 -18.04 25.47 -9.46
C THR A 28 -16.59 25.17 -9.83
N ALA A 29 -16.07 23.99 -9.45
CA ALA A 29 -14.75 23.52 -9.86
C ALA A 29 -14.73 23.08 -11.34
N SER A 30 -13.60 23.25 -12.02
CA SER A 30 -13.44 22.73 -13.38
C SER A 30 -13.57 21.20 -13.43
N ASP A 31 -14.00 20.68 -14.59
CA ASP A 31 -14.11 19.23 -14.81
C ASP A 31 -12.79 18.50 -14.53
N ASP A 32 -11.65 19.13 -14.79
CA ASP A 32 -10.34 18.53 -14.58
C ASP A 32 -9.97 18.45 -13.09
N VAL A 33 -10.35 19.45 -12.28
CA VAL A 33 -10.23 19.39 -10.82
C VAL A 33 -11.09 18.26 -10.25
N VAL A 34 -12.32 18.10 -10.74
CA VAL A 34 -13.21 17.01 -10.31
C VAL A 34 -12.62 15.65 -10.66
N LYS A 35 -12.15 15.46 -11.90
CA LYS A 35 -11.50 14.20 -12.33
C LYS A 35 -10.27 13.90 -11.48
N PHE A 36 -9.44 14.90 -11.20
CA PHE A 36 -8.22 14.72 -10.43
C PHE A 36 -8.51 14.26 -9.01
N TYR A 37 -9.32 14.99 -8.24
CA TYR A 37 -9.59 14.62 -6.85
C TYR A 37 -10.39 13.33 -6.74
N THR A 38 -11.23 13.01 -7.74
CA THR A 38 -11.89 11.70 -7.83
C THR A 38 -10.88 10.57 -8.06
N ALA A 39 -9.90 10.76 -8.96
CA ALA A 39 -8.84 9.79 -9.18
C ALA A 39 -7.97 9.63 -7.93
N LEU A 40 -7.57 10.72 -7.28
CA LEU A 40 -6.79 10.70 -6.04
C LEU A 40 -7.55 9.96 -4.93
N TYR A 41 -8.85 10.22 -4.77
CA TYR A 41 -9.72 9.45 -3.86
C TYR A 41 -9.65 7.95 -4.15
N HIS A 42 -9.76 7.53 -5.42
CA HIS A 42 -9.66 6.11 -5.78
C HIS A 42 -8.29 5.48 -5.49
N THR A 43 -7.20 6.25 -5.47
CA THR A 43 -5.89 5.72 -5.05
C THR A 43 -5.76 5.47 -3.54
N MET A 44 -6.71 5.96 -2.73
CA MET A 44 -6.63 5.93 -1.27
C MET A 44 -7.56 4.91 -0.62
N ILE A 45 -8.40 4.22 -1.41
CA ILE A 45 -9.34 3.20 -0.89
C ILE A 45 -8.66 1.85 -0.62
N ALA A 46 -7.51 1.59 -1.23
CA ALA A 46 -6.65 0.42 -1.03
C ALA A 46 -5.18 0.88 -0.97
N PRO A 47 -4.25 0.04 -0.47
CA PRO A 47 -4.44 -1.16 0.34
C PRO A 47 -5.17 -0.88 1.67
N THR A 48 -5.86 -1.88 2.21
CA THR A 48 -6.78 -1.73 3.36
C THR A 48 -6.12 -2.17 4.66
N VAL A 49 -6.43 -1.46 5.76
CA VAL A 49 -6.05 -1.91 7.11
C VAL A 49 -6.64 -3.29 7.36
N TYR A 50 -5.80 -4.20 7.85
CA TYR A 50 -6.12 -5.60 8.12
C TYR A 50 -5.61 -6.02 9.50
N SER A 51 -5.69 -5.12 10.46
CA SER A 51 -5.50 -5.42 11.88
C SER A 51 -6.58 -4.73 12.70
N ASP A 52 -6.97 -5.35 13.80
CA ASP A 52 -7.83 -4.74 14.81
C ASP A 52 -7.09 -3.63 15.56
N VAL A 53 -7.84 -2.84 16.33
CA VAL A 53 -7.31 -1.70 17.12
C VAL A 53 -6.25 -2.10 18.16
N ASP A 54 -6.23 -3.38 18.56
CA ASP A 54 -5.23 -3.94 19.47
C ASP A 54 -3.99 -4.48 18.74
N GLY A 55 -3.95 -4.38 17.41
CA GLY A 55 -2.90 -4.87 16.52
C GLY A 55 -3.09 -6.33 16.08
N SER A 56 -4.13 -7.04 16.53
CA SER A 56 -4.34 -8.44 16.16
C SER A 56 -4.78 -8.59 14.69
N TYR A 57 -4.29 -9.62 13.99
CA TYR A 57 -4.71 -9.95 12.62
C TYR A 57 -4.59 -11.44 12.32
N TYR A 58 -5.31 -11.94 11.31
CA TYR A 58 -5.30 -13.35 10.91
C TYR A 58 -4.33 -13.60 9.75
N GLY A 59 -3.33 -14.45 9.96
CA GLY A 59 -2.26 -14.71 9.00
C GLY A 59 -2.61 -15.78 7.95
N PRO A 60 -1.82 -15.86 6.86
CA PRO A 60 -1.94 -16.91 5.84
C PRO A 60 -1.67 -18.32 6.37
N ASP A 61 -0.94 -18.43 7.48
CA ASP A 61 -0.69 -19.68 8.23
C ASP A 61 -1.88 -20.13 9.10
N LYS A 62 -3.03 -19.43 9.00
CA LYS A 62 -4.27 -19.72 9.72
C LYS A 62 -4.19 -19.50 11.23
N LYS A 63 -3.27 -18.64 11.67
CA LYS A 63 -3.11 -18.24 13.09
C LYS A 63 -3.35 -16.75 13.28
N VAL A 64 -3.64 -16.37 14.52
CA VAL A 64 -3.69 -14.96 14.93
C VAL A 64 -2.28 -14.49 15.23
N HIS A 65 -1.91 -13.35 14.65
CA HIS A 65 -0.65 -12.63 14.85
C HIS A 65 -0.94 -11.25 15.41
N LYS A 66 0.13 -10.56 15.83
CA LYS A 66 0.03 -9.21 16.38
C LYS A 66 1.03 -8.26 15.71
N ALA A 67 0.55 -7.09 15.31
CA ALA A 67 1.35 -5.99 14.80
C ALA A 67 1.65 -5.02 15.94
N ASP A 68 2.87 -5.07 16.47
CA ASP A 68 3.29 -4.22 17.60
C ASP A 68 3.93 -2.92 17.08
N ASN A 69 3.24 -1.79 17.27
CA ASN A 69 3.69 -0.46 16.81
C ASN A 69 3.78 -0.30 15.28
N TRP A 70 2.97 -1.03 14.52
CA TRP A 70 2.76 -0.82 13.08
C TRP A 70 1.37 -1.33 12.70
N ILE A 71 0.86 -0.93 11.54
CA ILE A 71 -0.46 -1.34 11.04
C ILE A 71 -0.30 -2.45 10.00
N ASN A 72 -1.04 -3.57 10.15
CA ASN A 72 -1.07 -4.58 9.11
C ASN A 72 -2.00 -4.15 7.96
N TYR A 73 -1.55 -4.34 6.73
CA TYR A 73 -2.31 -4.06 5.51
C TYR A 73 -2.50 -5.34 4.67
N SER A 74 -3.61 -5.39 3.93
CA SER A 74 -3.97 -6.42 2.97
C SER A 74 -4.46 -5.77 1.66
N THR A 75 -4.84 -6.59 0.67
CA THR A 75 -5.41 -6.15 -0.62
C THR A 75 -4.33 -5.55 -1.51
N PHE A 76 -3.22 -6.27 -1.65
CA PHE A 76 -2.11 -5.84 -2.47
C PHE A 76 -2.24 -6.39 -3.90
N SER A 77 -2.79 -5.59 -4.81
CA SER A 77 -2.85 -5.92 -6.24
C SER A 77 -1.51 -5.66 -6.93
N LEU A 78 -0.47 -6.38 -6.52
CA LEU A 78 0.91 -5.98 -6.81
C LEU A 78 1.25 -6.07 -8.28
N TRP A 79 0.62 -6.95 -9.05
CA TRP A 79 0.78 -6.95 -10.50
C TRP A 79 0.29 -5.68 -11.16
N ASP A 80 -0.54 -4.83 -10.55
CA ASP A 80 -0.95 -3.53 -11.11
C ASP A 80 -0.19 -2.38 -10.43
N THR A 81 -0.27 -2.36 -9.10
CA THR A 81 -0.02 -1.20 -8.24
C THR A 81 1.45 -0.80 -8.13
N PHE A 82 2.38 -1.73 -8.39
CA PHE A 82 3.82 -1.41 -8.38
C PHE A 82 4.22 -0.35 -9.41
N ARG A 83 3.42 -0.15 -10.47
CA ARG A 83 3.72 0.78 -11.58
C ARG A 83 3.51 2.26 -11.22
N ALA A 84 2.50 2.57 -10.41
CA ALA A 84 2.08 3.96 -10.22
C ALA A 84 1.49 4.23 -8.83
N GLU A 85 0.66 3.34 -8.29
CA GLU A 85 0.06 3.54 -6.96
C GLU A 85 1.13 3.50 -5.86
N HIS A 86 1.92 2.44 -5.77
CA HIS A 86 3.01 2.39 -4.79
C HIS A 86 4.03 3.52 -4.96
N PRO A 87 4.47 3.87 -6.19
CA PRO A 87 5.26 5.08 -6.42
C PRO A 87 4.59 6.36 -5.93
N LEU A 88 3.29 6.57 -6.15
CA LEU A 88 2.56 7.73 -5.63
C LEU A 88 2.58 7.76 -4.09
N LEU A 89 2.33 6.61 -3.45
CA LEU A 89 2.33 6.48 -1.99
C LEU A 89 3.70 6.82 -1.38
N THR A 90 4.81 6.65 -2.11
CA THR A 90 6.13 7.10 -1.61
C THR A 90 6.24 8.62 -1.46
N TYR A 91 5.40 9.41 -2.12
CA TYR A 91 5.35 10.86 -1.98
C TYR A 91 4.28 11.33 -1.00
N THR A 92 3.15 10.62 -0.93
CA THR A 92 1.96 11.08 -0.20
C THR A 92 1.71 10.32 1.10
N GLU A 93 2.26 9.12 1.27
CA GLU A 93 1.88 8.16 2.33
C GLU A 93 3.08 7.40 2.92
N THR A 94 4.23 8.06 3.11
CA THR A 94 5.49 7.40 3.54
C THR A 94 5.36 6.53 4.79
N SER A 95 4.57 6.95 5.79
CA SER A 95 4.29 6.11 6.98
C SER A 95 3.51 4.84 6.63
N ARG A 96 2.53 4.92 5.73
CA ARG A 96 1.78 3.74 5.30
C ARG A 96 2.65 2.84 4.43
N VAL A 97 3.52 3.41 3.58
CA VAL A 97 4.49 2.63 2.80
C VAL A 97 5.35 1.77 3.71
N ASN A 98 5.89 2.33 4.79
CA ASN A 98 6.65 1.55 5.78
C ASN A 98 5.86 0.36 6.34
N ASP A 99 4.62 0.62 6.75
CA ASP A 99 3.73 -0.41 7.32
C ASP A 99 3.29 -1.46 6.29
N MET A 100 3.13 -1.06 5.02
CA MET A 100 2.89 -1.99 3.90
C MET A 100 4.11 -2.91 3.68
N ILE A 101 5.34 -2.37 3.73
CA ILE A 101 6.54 -3.20 3.64
C ILE A 101 6.61 -4.16 4.83
N LYS A 102 6.38 -3.69 6.06
CA LYS A 102 6.28 -4.56 7.25
C LYS A 102 5.22 -5.66 7.08
N SER A 103 4.09 -5.33 6.43
CA SER A 103 3.05 -6.30 6.08
C SER A 103 3.54 -7.36 5.09
N PHE A 104 4.30 -6.98 4.06
CA PHE A 104 4.91 -7.94 3.14
C PHE A 104 5.88 -8.89 3.86
N LEU A 105 6.72 -8.37 4.76
CA LEU A 105 7.68 -9.19 5.51
C LEU A 105 6.98 -10.12 6.51
N ALA A 106 5.92 -9.64 7.18
CA ALA A 106 5.09 -10.47 8.03
C ALA A 106 4.42 -11.60 7.23
N PHE A 107 3.85 -11.26 6.07
CA PHE A 107 3.28 -12.25 5.17
C PHE A 107 4.33 -13.25 4.71
N HIS A 108 5.54 -12.83 4.35
CA HIS A 108 6.65 -13.71 4.00
C HIS A 108 6.98 -14.70 5.11
N ARG A 109 7.11 -14.24 6.36
CA ARG A 109 7.38 -15.13 7.52
C ARG A 109 6.30 -16.17 7.73
N GLN A 110 5.04 -15.84 7.41
CA GLN A 110 3.87 -16.69 7.67
C GLN A 110 3.53 -17.60 6.47
N ASN A 111 3.78 -17.15 5.25
CA ASN A 111 3.42 -17.81 4.00
C ASN A 111 4.61 -18.54 3.35
N GLY A 112 5.85 -18.19 3.70
CA GLY A 112 7.08 -18.71 3.11
C GLY A 112 7.54 -18.01 1.83
N ARG A 113 6.82 -16.96 1.38
CA ARG A 113 7.22 -16.06 0.28
C ARG A 113 6.48 -14.73 0.34
N LEU A 114 7.01 -13.72 -0.34
CA LEU A 114 6.36 -12.41 -0.48
C LEU A 114 5.01 -12.52 -1.20
N PRO A 115 4.06 -11.60 -0.92
CA PRO A 115 2.75 -11.63 -1.56
C PRO A 115 2.84 -11.35 -3.07
N VAL A 116 1.93 -11.97 -3.83
CA VAL A 116 1.69 -11.67 -5.25
C VAL A 116 0.39 -10.89 -5.35
N TRP A 117 -0.67 -11.48 -4.84
CA TRP A 117 -1.96 -10.84 -4.74
C TRP A 117 -2.63 -11.37 -3.47
N ASN A 118 -2.32 -10.75 -2.34
CA ASN A 118 -2.88 -11.19 -1.07
C ASN A 118 -4.23 -10.52 -0.79
N MET A 119 -5.13 -11.29 -0.19
CA MET A 119 -6.39 -10.78 0.31
C MET A 119 -6.90 -11.62 1.46
N TRP A 120 -7.33 -10.94 2.53
CA TRP A 120 -8.03 -11.56 3.66
C TRP A 120 -7.23 -12.69 4.33
N GLY A 121 -5.94 -12.43 4.59
CA GLY A 121 -5.08 -13.42 5.26
C GLY A 121 -4.85 -14.66 4.38
N SER A 122 -4.79 -14.49 3.07
CA SER A 122 -4.47 -15.55 2.11
C SER A 122 -3.74 -14.99 0.90
N GLU A 123 -2.94 -15.85 0.26
CA GLU A 123 -2.48 -15.62 -1.11
C GLU A 123 -3.58 -16.08 -2.09
N THR A 124 -3.70 -15.39 -3.22
CA THR A 124 -4.62 -15.80 -4.31
C THR A 124 -3.88 -16.25 -5.56
N ASP A 125 -2.58 -15.94 -5.67
CA ASP A 125 -1.76 -16.21 -6.85
C ASP A 125 -2.31 -15.61 -8.14
N MET A 126 -3.12 -14.54 -8.01
CA MET A 126 -3.66 -13.85 -9.18
C MET A 126 -2.55 -13.06 -9.88
N MET A 127 -2.54 -13.15 -11.22
CA MET A 127 -1.57 -12.53 -12.13
C MET A 127 -0.19 -13.22 -12.12
N ILE A 128 0.86 -12.48 -12.46
CA ILE A 128 2.22 -13.01 -12.68
C ILE A 128 3.25 -12.17 -11.93
N GLY A 129 4.47 -12.70 -11.82
CA GLY A 129 5.63 -12.00 -11.28
C GLY A 129 5.58 -11.79 -9.76
N TYR A 130 6.71 -11.39 -9.19
CA TYR A 130 6.91 -11.15 -7.76
C TYR A 130 7.03 -9.65 -7.45
N HIS A 131 5.95 -8.93 -7.73
CA HIS A 131 5.96 -7.45 -7.74
C HIS A 131 6.01 -6.79 -6.36
N ALA A 132 6.04 -7.55 -5.25
CA ALA A 132 6.44 -7.02 -3.94
C ALA A 132 7.88 -6.48 -3.96
N VAL A 133 8.78 -7.12 -4.73
CA VAL A 133 10.21 -6.75 -4.80
C VAL A 133 10.44 -5.30 -5.27
N PRO A 134 9.90 -4.84 -6.42
CA PRO A 134 10.08 -3.45 -6.84
C PRO A 134 9.49 -2.45 -5.85
N VAL A 135 8.40 -2.79 -5.14
CA VAL A 135 7.81 -1.90 -4.11
C VAL A 135 8.74 -1.76 -2.91
N ILE A 136 9.33 -2.86 -2.43
CA ILE A 136 10.34 -2.86 -1.37
C ILE A 136 11.57 -2.05 -1.80
N ALA A 137 12.07 -2.29 -3.02
CA ALA A 137 13.25 -1.62 -3.54
C ALA A 137 13.05 -0.11 -3.66
N ASP A 138 11.88 0.34 -4.16
CA ASP A 138 11.57 1.76 -4.29
C ASP A 138 11.53 2.46 -2.92
N ALA A 139 10.88 1.85 -1.92
CA ALA A 139 10.84 2.38 -0.56
C ALA A 139 12.24 2.46 0.07
N TYR A 140 13.03 1.39 -0.06
CA TYR A 140 14.40 1.34 0.49
C TYR A 140 15.32 2.38 -0.15
N LEU A 141 15.33 2.48 -1.49
CA LEU A 141 16.18 3.41 -2.22
C LEU A 141 15.81 4.88 -1.97
N LYS A 142 14.54 5.16 -1.65
CA LYS A 142 14.07 6.49 -1.24
C LYS A 142 14.27 6.77 0.25
N GLY A 143 14.80 5.82 1.04
CA GLY A 143 15.02 5.98 2.48
C GLY A 143 13.72 6.08 3.29
N ILE A 144 12.66 5.40 2.85
CA ILE A 144 11.35 5.43 3.50
C ILE A 144 11.24 4.29 4.51
N GLY A 145 10.91 4.65 5.75
CA GLY A 145 10.57 3.68 6.79
C GLY A 145 11.75 3.19 7.63
N ASP A 146 11.45 2.22 8.49
CA ASP A 146 12.37 1.64 9.47
C ASP A 146 12.31 0.09 9.44
N PHE A 147 11.74 -0.48 8.37
CA PHE A 147 11.77 -1.93 8.17
C PHE A 147 13.21 -2.45 8.06
N ASP A 148 13.41 -3.70 8.49
CA ASP A 148 14.73 -4.34 8.42
C ASP A 148 15.11 -4.59 6.96
N ALA A 149 16.11 -3.85 6.48
CA ALA A 149 16.57 -3.91 5.10
C ALA A 149 17.25 -5.25 4.74
N GLU A 150 17.93 -5.88 5.71
CA GLU A 150 18.56 -7.19 5.49
C GLU A 150 17.50 -8.28 5.42
N GLU A 151 16.49 -8.23 6.30
CA GLU A 151 15.33 -9.12 6.22
C GLU A 151 14.59 -8.93 4.89
N ALA A 152 14.38 -7.69 4.46
CA ALA A 152 13.69 -7.38 3.22
C ALA A 152 14.45 -7.91 1.99
N LEU A 153 15.76 -7.70 1.93
CA LEU A 153 16.60 -8.26 0.86
C LEU A 153 16.56 -9.79 0.87
N LYS A 154 16.64 -10.41 2.04
CA LYS A 154 16.52 -11.87 2.18
C LYS A 154 15.18 -12.38 1.65
N ALA A 155 14.06 -11.75 2.04
CA ALA A 155 12.73 -12.14 1.57
C ALA A 155 12.58 -12.01 0.03
N CYS A 156 13.16 -10.95 -0.55
CA CYS A 156 13.23 -10.77 -2.01
C CYS A 156 14.00 -11.91 -2.68
N MET A 157 15.17 -12.27 -2.15
CA MET A 157 15.98 -13.36 -2.70
C MET A 157 15.34 -14.73 -2.53
N GLU A 158 14.77 -15.04 -1.37
CA GLU A 158 14.11 -16.32 -1.11
C GLU A 158 12.90 -16.49 -2.04
N THR A 159 12.08 -15.44 -2.21
CA THR A 159 10.94 -15.47 -3.14
C THR A 159 11.38 -15.65 -4.60
N ALA A 160 12.42 -14.95 -5.04
CA ALA A 160 12.90 -15.02 -6.42
C ALA A 160 13.57 -16.37 -6.78
N ASN A 161 14.05 -17.12 -5.79
CA ASN A 161 14.73 -18.41 -5.97
C ASN A 161 13.79 -19.62 -5.79
N LEU A 162 12.48 -19.44 -5.72
CA LEU A 162 11.53 -20.55 -5.64
C LEU A 162 11.42 -21.27 -6.99
N ASP A 163 11.91 -22.51 -7.07
CA ASP A 163 11.91 -23.30 -8.32
C ASP A 163 10.53 -23.49 -8.95
N TRP A 164 9.50 -23.64 -8.11
CA TRP A 164 8.12 -23.90 -8.51
C TRP A 164 7.34 -22.63 -8.84
N TYR A 165 7.89 -21.46 -8.53
CA TYR A 165 7.24 -20.17 -8.69
C TYR A 165 8.11 -19.29 -9.58
N ARG A 166 7.77 -19.21 -10.88
CA ARG A 166 8.60 -18.55 -11.89
C ARG A 166 8.15 -17.15 -12.30
N GLY A 167 7.17 -16.59 -11.59
CA GLY A 167 6.54 -15.34 -12.00
C GLY A 167 5.55 -15.58 -13.12
#